data_AF-A0A0B1SXY7-F1
#
_entry.id   AF-A0A0B1SXY7-F1
#
_cell.length_a   1.000
_cell.length_b   1.000
_cell.length_c   1.000
_cell.angle_alpha   90.00
_cell.angle_beta   90.00
_cell.angle_gamma   90.00
#
_symmetry.space_group_name_H-M   'P 1'
#
loop_
_entity.id
_entity.type
_entity.pdbx_description
1 polymer ?
#
loop_
_entity_poly.entity_id
_entity_poly.type
_entity_poly.pdbx_seq_one_letter_code
_entity_poly.pdbx_strand_id
1 'polypeptide(L)'
;MTQSALLASTLILASTLEFSLACLASGVCGGGCAPPPPPVCAGGCGGGYSCGHYGCYRARARAASALTLSVDNKEKKSQTPDEMFMSCCIDRNLPDSCLNKCSFRTYTKAALQAMYFKQDACPMQAAADMQFCAAQGRDHRECCARNGVATTLAGYKCMTFCDQRPGNVTQLDFTYLACYDRFENMKACFWQKLSQEPEPDVSFSEDGVSEDSLMEEENPRMNLRLGGSSRTFQAKTFN
;
A
#
# COMPACT_ATOMS: atom_id res chain seq x y z
N MET A 1 -71.81 -1.89 17.75
CA MET A 1 -70.70 -1.05 18.22
C MET A 1 -69.30 -1.62 17.90
N THR A 2 -69.16 -2.92 17.64
CA THR A 2 -67.84 -3.57 17.39
C THR A 2 -67.29 -3.36 15.98
N GLN A 3 -68.14 -3.27 14.96
CA GLN A 3 -67.71 -3.16 13.55
C GLN A 3 -67.16 -1.76 13.21
N SER A 4 -67.76 -0.71 13.77
CA SER A 4 -67.29 0.67 13.61
C SER A 4 -65.95 0.92 14.31
N ALA A 5 -65.70 0.25 15.44
CA ALA A 5 -64.44 0.33 16.17
C ALA A 5 -63.28 -0.37 15.42
N LEU A 6 -63.56 -1.47 14.72
CA LEU A 6 -62.57 -2.17 13.89
C LEU A 6 -62.17 -1.32 12.68
N LEU A 7 -63.13 -0.69 12.00
CA LEU A 7 -62.85 0.19 10.87
C LEU A 7 -62.06 1.44 11.27
N ALA A 8 -62.38 2.03 12.43
CA ALA A 8 -61.63 3.15 12.97
C ALA A 8 -60.18 2.76 13.31
N SER A 9 -59.96 1.60 13.95
CA SER A 9 -58.62 1.11 14.26
C SER A 9 -57.79 0.81 13.02
N THR A 10 -58.39 0.28 11.95
CA THR A 10 -57.67 0.04 10.68
C THR A 10 -57.31 1.33 9.95
N LEU A 11 -58.17 2.36 10.00
CA LEU A 11 -57.88 3.67 9.41
C LEU A 11 -56.77 4.40 10.17
N ILE A 12 -56.75 4.29 11.50
CA ILE A 12 -55.68 4.87 12.33
C ILE A 12 -54.35 4.18 12.03
N LEU A 13 -54.30 2.85 11.97
CA LEU A 13 -53.10 2.08 11.59
C LEU A 13 -52.60 2.39 10.17
N ALA A 14 -53.50 2.60 9.21
CA ALA A 14 -53.12 2.97 7.85
C ALA A 14 -52.50 4.39 7.82
N SER A 15 -53.10 5.34 8.55
CA SER A 15 -52.57 6.70 8.61
C SER A 15 -51.20 6.77 9.29
N THR A 16 -50.96 6.01 10.36
CA THR A 16 -49.64 5.98 11.03
C THR A 16 -48.54 5.35 10.16
N LEU A 17 -48.89 4.38 9.31
CA LEU A 17 -47.97 3.80 8.31
C LEU A 17 -47.59 4.81 7.22
N GLU A 18 -48.54 5.62 6.73
CA GLU A 18 -48.26 6.67 5.74
C GLU A 18 -47.43 7.82 6.32
N PHE A 19 -47.71 8.27 7.55
CA PHE A 19 -46.87 9.27 8.22
C PHE A 19 -45.44 8.76 8.47
N SER A 20 -45.26 7.46 8.78
CA SER A 20 -43.94 6.85 8.92
C SER A 20 -43.16 6.82 7.58
N LEU A 21 -43.86 6.58 6.46
CA LEU A 21 -43.27 6.65 5.12
C LEU A 21 -42.94 8.09 4.69
N ALA A 22 -43.78 9.07 5.07
CA ALA A 22 -43.53 10.49 4.79
C ALA A 22 -42.31 11.02 5.59
N CYS A 23 -42.05 10.50 6.79
CA CYS A 23 -40.82 10.75 7.53
C CYS A 23 -39.58 10.15 6.84
N LEU A 24 -39.71 9.01 6.17
CA LEU A 24 -38.63 8.42 5.35
C LEU A 24 -38.43 9.20 4.02
N ALA A 25 -39.49 9.78 3.47
CA ALA A 25 -39.46 10.49 2.18
C ALA A 25 -39.07 11.98 2.29
N SER A 26 -39.13 12.59 3.48
CA SER A 26 -38.83 14.02 3.66
C SER A 26 -37.32 14.35 3.75
N GLY A 27 -36.43 13.37 3.55
CA GLY A 27 -35.04 13.67 3.14
C GLY A 27 -34.23 14.62 4.04
N VAL A 28 -34.57 14.74 5.33
CA VAL A 28 -33.84 15.58 6.32
C VAL A 28 -33.07 14.73 7.34
N CYS A 29 -32.67 13.53 6.93
CA CYS A 29 -31.50 12.84 7.50
C CYS A 29 -30.74 12.08 6.41
N GLY A 30 -30.53 12.75 5.27
CA GLY A 30 -29.74 12.27 4.12
C GLY A 30 -28.23 12.40 4.32
N GLY A 31 -27.76 12.25 5.56
CA GLY A 31 -26.35 12.28 5.92
C GLY A 31 -26.02 10.97 6.60
N GLY A 32 -26.01 9.87 5.84
CA GLY A 32 -25.30 8.68 6.29
C GLY A 32 -23.92 9.14 6.72
N CYS A 33 -23.56 8.89 7.99
CA CYS A 33 -22.28 9.31 8.51
C CYS A 33 -21.23 8.90 7.50
N ALA A 34 -20.58 9.87 6.86
CA ALA A 34 -19.39 9.57 6.09
C ALA A 34 -18.50 8.73 7.02
N PRO A 35 -17.94 7.61 6.56
CA PRO A 35 -17.00 6.87 7.38
C PRO A 35 -16.01 7.89 7.95
N PRO A 36 -15.74 7.86 9.26
CA PRO A 36 -14.85 8.85 9.85
C PRO A 36 -13.60 8.91 8.99
N PRO A 37 -13.16 10.12 8.57
CA PRO A 37 -11.94 10.23 7.79
C PRO A 37 -10.85 9.45 8.53
N PRO A 38 -9.97 8.72 7.82
CA PRO A 38 -8.85 8.07 8.48
C PRO A 38 -8.17 9.11 9.37
N PRO A 39 -7.77 8.76 10.61
CA PRO A 39 -7.19 9.72 11.53
C PRO A 39 -5.92 10.32 10.90
N VAL A 40 -6.08 11.45 10.23
CA VAL A 40 -4.99 12.28 9.74
C VAL A 40 -4.42 12.99 10.95
N CYS A 41 -3.09 13.10 11.01
CA CYS A 41 -2.32 13.39 12.21
C CYS A 41 -2.60 14.80 12.77
N ALA A 42 -3.75 14.99 13.41
CA ALA A 42 -4.26 16.28 13.86
C ALA A 42 -3.41 16.90 14.99
N GLY A 43 -2.60 16.09 15.67
CA GLY A 43 -1.63 16.51 16.69
C GLY A 43 -0.17 16.53 16.21
N GLY A 44 0.07 16.39 14.91
CA GLY A 44 1.41 16.18 14.37
C GLY A 44 1.97 14.79 14.66
N CYS A 45 3.17 14.53 14.15
CA CYS A 45 3.92 13.30 14.41
C CYS A 45 5.20 13.64 15.18
N GLY A 46 5.66 12.73 16.04
CA GLY A 46 6.91 12.90 16.78
C GLY A 46 8.12 13.05 15.85
N GLY A 47 9.25 13.51 16.41
CA GLY A 47 10.49 13.66 15.65
C GLY A 47 10.89 12.35 14.95
N GLY A 48 11.24 12.43 13.67
CA GLY A 48 11.56 11.26 12.84
C GLY A 48 10.34 10.51 12.29
N TYR A 49 9.13 11.04 12.44
CA TYR A 49 7.90 10.52 11.83
C TYR A 49 7.26 11.57 10.92
N SER A 50 6.65 11.09 9.84
CA SER A 50 5.88 11.89 8.90
C SER A 50 4.41 11.47 8.93
N CYS A 51 3.51 12.38 8.57
CA CYS A 51 2.09 12.06 8.48
C CYS A 51 1.76 11.38 7.15
N GLY A 52 1.16 10.20 7.21
CA GLY A 52 0.71 9.43 6.06
C GLY A 52 -0.79 9.15 6.08
N HIS A 53 -1.25 8.33 5.15
CA HIS A 53 -2.66 8.01 4.98
C HIS A 53 -3.27 7.26 6.17
N TYR A 54 -2.46 6.46 6.88
CA TYR A 54 -2.89 5.64 8.02
C TYR A 54 -2.39 6.16 9.37
N GLY A 55 -1.90 7.40 9.41
CA GLY A 55 -1.31 8.02 10.60
C GLY A 55 0.20 8.25 10.46
N CYS A 56 0.89 8.33 11.60
CA CYS A 56 2.32 8.61 11.63
C CYS A 56 3.14 7.38 11.23
N TYR A 57 4.05 7.55 10.28
CA TYR A 57 5.00 6.52 9.85
C TYR A 57 6.43 7.05 9.99
N ARG A 58 7.41 6.16 10.14
CA ARG A 58 8.80 6.58 10.31
C ARG A 58 9.31 7.28 9.04
N ALA A 59 9.72 8.53 9.17
CA ALA A 59 10.33 9.30 8.09
C ALA A 59 11.73 8.75 7.83
N ARG A 60 11.98 8.26 6.62
CA ARG A 60 13.35 7.98 6.18
C ARG A 60 14.01 9.31 5.82
N ALA A 61 15.20 9.54 6.36
CA ALA A 61 16.05 10.61 5.87
C ALA A 61 16.31 10.35 4.38
N ARG A 62 15.76 11.19 3.51
CA ARG A 62 16.26 11.25 2.14
C ARG A 62 17.68 11.79 2.29
N ALA A 63 18.69 10.95 2.05
CA ALA A 63 20.03 11.48 1.90
C ALA A 63 19.93 12.59 0.85
N ALA A 64 20.24 13.83 1.24
CA ALA A 64 20.39 14.91 0.28
C ALA A 64 21.55 14.48 -0.61
N SER A 65 21.25 13.91 -1.76
CA SER A 65 22.25 13.41 -2.70
C SER A 65 22.93 14.62 -3.33
N ALA A 66 23.91 15.18 -2.62
CA ALA A 66 24.87 16.09 -3.19
C ALA A 66 25.81 15.25 -4.06
N LEU A 67 25.37 14.92 -5.28
CA LEU A 67 26.20 14.68 -6.47
C LEU A 67 27.55 13.95 -6.28
N THR A 68 27.60 12.90 -5.46
CA THR A 68 28.65 11.88 -5.50
C THR A 68 27.98 10.52 -5.67
N LEU A 69 27.75 10.14 -6.93
CA LEU A 69 27.47 8.76 -7.31
C LEU A 69 28.75 7.94 -7.08
N SER A 70 29.02 7.59 -5.82
CA SER A 70 29.85 6.43 -5.53
C SER A 70 29.01 5.24 -5.96
N VAL A 71 29.30 4.67 -7.13
CA VAL A 71 28.83 3.35 -7.51
C VAL A 71 29.60 2.37 -6.65
N ASP A 72 29.24 2.30 -5.37
CA ASP A 72 29.58 1.15 -4.55
C ASP A 72 28.86 -0.02 -5.20
N ASN A 73 29.65 -0.93 -5.77
CA ASN A 73 29.23 -2.27 -6.13
C ASN A 73 28.88 -3.01 -4.83
N LYS A 74 27.80 -2.56 -4.18
CA LYS A 74 27.10 -3.35 -3.19
C LYS A 74 26.49 -4.47 -4.00
N GLU A 75 27.13 -5.63 -3.94
CA GLU A 75 26.49 -6.91 -4.21
C GLU A 75 25.04 -6.81 -3.71
N LYS A 76 24.07 -6.80 -4.64
CA LYS A 76 22.66 -6.86 -4.29
C LYS A 76 22.48 -8.19 -3.59
N LYS A 77 22.57 -8.16 -2.26
CA LYS A 77 22.30 -9.34 -1.45
C LYS A 77 20.88 -9.78 -1.79
N SER A 78 20.73 -11.02 -2.24
CA SER A 78 19.43 -11.64 -2.48
C SER A 78 18.54 -11.42 -1.25
N GLN A 79 17.45 -10.68 -1.44
CA GLN A 79 16.52 -10.37 -0.37
C GLN A 79 15.60 -11.57 -0.12
N THR A 80 15.34 -11.88 1.14
CA THR A 80 14.33 -12.88 1.50
C THR A 80 12.91 -12.37 1.16
N PRO A 81 11.92 -13.25 0.96
CA PRO A 81 10.53 -12.83 0.74
C PRO A 81 9.98 -11.93 1.85
N ASP A 82 10.36 -12.16 3.11
CA ASP A 82 10.00 -11.30 4.25
C ASP A 82 10.66 -9.92 4.16
N GLU A 83 11.92 -9.83 3.71
CA GLU A 83 12.60 -8.55 3.49
C GLU A 83 11.96 -7.76 2.33
N MET A 84 11.57 -8.44 1.26
CA MET A 84 10.82 -7.83 0.15
C MET A 84 9.46 -7.32 0.62
N PHE A 85 8.72 -8.12 1.39
CA PHE A 85 7.43 -7.71 1.93
C PHE A 85 7.57 -6.51 2.88
N MET A 86 8.50 -6.59 3.84
CA MET A 86 8.77 -5.50 4.79
C MET A 86 9.21 -4.22 4.08
N SER A 87 10.11 -4.30 3.11
CA SER A 87 10.59 -3.13 2.37
C SER A 87 9.44 -2.43 1.64
N CYS A 88 8.57 -3.17 0.95
CA CYS A 88 7.38 -2.62 0.31
C CYS A 88 6.46 -1.93 1.32
N CYS A 89 6.22 -2.52 2.49
CA CYS A 89 5.40 -1.89 3.52
C CYS A 89 5.94 -0.54 3.98
N ILE A 90 7.26 -0.44 4.16
CA ILE A 90 7.90 0.82 4.56
C ILE A 90 7.83 1.84 3.41
N ASP A 91 8.02 1.41 2.16
CA ASP A 91 7.96 2.28 0.98
C ASP A 91 6.55 2.85 0.76
N ARG A 92 5.52 2.09 1.15
CA ARG A 92 4.12 2.55 1.19
C ARG A 92 3.77 3.37 2.44
N ASN A 93 4.76 3.70 3.27
CA ASN A 93 4.62 4.55 4.45
C ASN A 93 3.61 4.01 5.46
N LEU A 94 3.59 2.69 5.66
CA LEU A 94 2.76 2.08 6.70
C LEU A 94 3.30 2.43 8.10
N PRO A 95 2.41 2.67 9.08
CA PRO A 95 2.81 2.94 10.46
C PRO A 95 3.41 1.70 11.12
N ASP A 96 4.22 1.89 12.17
CA ASP A 96 4.91 0.79 12.87
C ASP A 96 3.95 -0.29 13.40
N SER A 97 2.72 0.10 13.77
CA SER A 97 1.65 -0.82 14.17
C SER A 97 1.25 -1.81 13.07
N CYS A 98 1.46 -1.45 11.80
CA CYS A 98 1.26 -2.32 10.65
C CYS A 98 2.54 -3.04 10.24
N LEU A 99 3.72 -2.42 10.40
CA LEU A 99 5.01 -3.03 10.04
C LEU A 99 5.26 -4.35 10.79
N ASN A 100 4.79 -4.48 12.03
CA ASN A 100 4.89 -5.76 12.77
C ASN A 100 4.09 -6.91 12.13
N LYS A 101 3.23 -6.63 11.14
CA LYS A 101 2.47 -7.61 10.34
C LYS A 101 3.09 -7.85 8.96
N CYS A 102 4.12 -7.09 8.56
CA CYS A 102 4.74 -7.19 7.24
C CYS A 102 5.78 -8.31 7.15
N SER A 103 5.38 -9.51 7.58
CA SER A 103 6.10 -10.76 7.34
C SER A 103 5.09 -11.86 7.09
N PHE A 104 5.44 -12.88 6.32
CA PHE A 104 4.55 -14.01 6.02
C PHE A 104 4.17 -14.83 7.26
N ARG A 105 4.96 -14.71 8.34
CA ARG A 105 4.68 -15.32 9.65
C ARG A 105 3.66 -14.53 10.46
N THR A 106 3.74 -13.20 10.46
CA THR A 106 2.87 -12.34 11.29
C THR A 106 1.62 -11.86 10.56
N TYR A 107 1.65 -11.82 9.23
CA TYR A 107 0.50 -11.58 8.39
C TYR A 107 -0.40 -12.82 8.42
N THR A 108 -1.42 -12.84 9.26
CA THR A 108 -2.29 -14.00 9.50
C THR A 108 -3.75 -13.61 9.46
N LYS A 109 -4.64 -14.60 9.29
CA LYS A 109 -6.10 -14.41 9.43
C LYS A 109 -6.44 -13.72 10.77
N ALA A 110 -5.83 -14.16 11.86
CA ALA A 110 -6.08 -13.61 13.19
C ALA A 110 -5.66 -12.13 13.29
N ALA A 111 -4.51 -11.76 12.71
CA ALA A 111 -4.06 -10.37 12.67
C ALA A 111 -5.04 -9.49 11.87
N LEU A 112 -5.49 -9.94 10.69
CA LEU A 112 -6.48 -9.22 9.89
C LEU A 112 -7.84 -9.12 10.59
N GLN A 113 -8.28 -10.17 11.28
CA GLN A 113 -9.51 -10.14 12.08
C GLN A 113 -9.39 -9.11 13.22
N ALA A 114 -8.27 -9.07 13.94
CA ALA A 114 -8.04 -8.09 15.00
C ALA A 114 -8.07 -6.65 14.46
N MET A 115 -7.48 -6.40 13.29
CA MET A 115 -7.56 -5.10 12.60
C MET A 115 -8.99 -4.73 12.22
N TYR A 116 -9.75 -5.69 11.67
CA TYR A 116 -11.15 -5.48 11.29
C TYR A 116 -12.02 -5.11 12.48
N PHE A 117 -11.89 -5.83 13.61
CA PHE A 117 -12.62 -5.55 14.84
C PHE A 117 -12.06 -4.37 15.64
N LYS A 118 -11.09 -3.63 15.09
CA LYS A 118 -10.40 -2.51 15.74
C LYS A 118 -9.78 -2.86 17.10
N GLN A 119 -9.42 -4.13 17.26
CA GLN A 119 -8.66 -4.64 18.41
C GLN A 119 -7.16 -4.47 18.20
N ASP A 120 -6.76 -4.13 16.98
CA ASP A 120 -5.37 -3.84 16.60
C ASP A 120 -5.16 -2.35 16.33
N ALA A 121 -3.95 -1.86 16.62
CA ALA A 121 -3.56 -0.47 16.36
C ALA A 121 -3.29 -0.19 14.87
N CYS A 122 -3.09 -1.21 14.03
CA CYS A 122 -3.06 -1.08 12.58
C CYS A 122 -4.49 -1.00 12.04
N PRO A 123 -4.87 0.08 11.34
CA PRO A 123 -6.22 0.22 10.80
C PRO A 123 -6.47 -0.75 9.64
N MET A 124 -7.70 -1.23 9.50
CA MET A 124 -8.09 -2.19 8.45
C MET A 124 -7.82 -1.66 7.03
N GLN A 125 -7.84 -0.34 6.83
CA GLN A 125 -7.57 0.31 5.55
C GLN A 125 -6.13 0.03 5.04
N ALA A 126 -5.17 -0.19 5.95
CA ALA A 126 -3.79 -0.53 5.58
C ALA A 126 -3.65 -1.98 5.05
N ALA A 127 -4.67 -2.83 5.25
CA ALA A 127 -4.59 -4.23 4.82
C ALA A 127 -4.51 -4.39 3.29
N ALA A 128 -5.07 -3.46 2.51
CA ALA A 128 -4.95 -3.50 1.04
C ALA A 128 -3.49 -3.31 0.59
N ASP A 129 -2.78 -2.35 1.20
CA ASP A 129 -1.37 -2.12 0.91
C ASP A 129 -0.49 -3.27 1.41
N MET A 130 -0.81 -3.86 2.58
CA MET A 130 -0.10 -5.06 3.07
C MET A 130 -0.33 -6.27 2.14
N GLN A 131 -1.55 -6.50 1.67
CA GLN A 131 -1.85 -7.57 0.72
C GLN A 131 -1.12 -7.36 -0.61
N PHE A 132 -1.12 -6.13 -1.13
CA PHE A 132 -0.38 -5.76 -2.33
C PHE A 132 1.12 -6.04 -2.17
N CYS A 133 1.70 -5.65 -1.04
CA CYS A 133 3.11 -5.88 -0.74
C CYS A 133 3.44 -7.36 -0.56
N ALA A 134 2.60 -8.14 0.12
CA ALA A 134 2.80 -9.58 0.23
C ALA A 134 2.78 -10.27 -1.16
N ALA A 135 1.89 -9.85 -2.05
CA ALA A 135 1.77 -10.38 -3.40
C ALA A 135 2.74 -9.76 -4.42
N GLN A 136 3.50 -8.73 -4.02
CA GLN A 136 4.45 -7.98 -4.83
C GLN A 136 3.86 -7.40 -6.11
N GLY A 137 2.59 -7.00 -6.07
CA GLY A 137 1.91 -6.39 -7.22
C GLY A 137 1.65 -7.31 -8.41
N ARG A 138 1.68 -8.64 -8.22
CA ARG A 138 1.56 -9.64 -9.30
C ARG A 138 0.20 -10.37 -9.29
N ASP A 139 -0.08 -11.07 -10.39
CA ASP A 139 -1.22 -11.99 -10.50
C ASP A 139 -0.79 -13.41 -10.03
N HIS A 140 -1.56 -13.96 -9.08
CA HIS A 140 -1.40 -15.29 -8.50
C HIS A 140 -2.62 -16.19 -8.69
N ARG A 141 -3.59 -15.79 -9.53
CA ARG A 141 -4.88 -16.51 -9.71
C ARG A 141 -4.70 -17.98 -10.07
N GLU A 142 -3.70 -18.33 -10.88
CA GLU A 142 -3.42 -19.73 -11.23
C GLU A 142 -3.02 -20.57 -10.01
N CYS A 143 -2.10 -20.07 -9.19
CA CYS A 143 -1.72 -20.75 -7.96
C CYS A 143 -2.90 -20.82 -6.97
N CYS A 144 -3.64 -19.74 -6.81
CA CYS A 144 -4.82 -19.69 -5.95
C CYS A 144 -5.93 -20.66 -6.37
N ALA A 145 -6.15 -20.82 -7.69
CA ALA A 145 -7.10 -21.78 -8.22
C ALA A 145 -6.73 -23.21 -7.82
N ARG A 146 -5.46 -23.58 -8.01
CA ARG A 146 -4.95 -24.91 -7.64
C ARG A 146 -4.98 -25.16 -6.13
N ASN A 147 -4.79 -24.12 -5.32
CA ASN A 147 -4.82 -24.19 -3.85
C ASN A 147 -6.22 -23.98 -3.26
N GLY A 148 -7.27 -24.02 -4.09
CA GLY A 148 -8.66 -24.06 -3.64
C GLY A 148 -9.17 -22.76 -3.02
N VAL A 149 -8.60 -21.60 -3.37
CA VAL A 149 -9.06 -20.30 -2.85
C VAL A 149 -10.51 -20.00 -3.22
N ALA A 150 -10.99 -20.48 -4.38
CA ALA A 150 -12.38 -20.36 -4.78
C ALA A 150 -13.33 -21.41 -4.18
N THR A 151 -12.85 -22.28 -3.27
CA THR A 151 -13.69 -23.31 -2.62
C THR A 151 -14.39 -22.82 -1.35
N THR A 152 -14.21 -21.55 -0.99
CA THR A 152 -14.89 -20.94 0.16
C THR A 152 -16.37 -20.66 -0.15
N LEU A 153 -17.13 -20.28 0.87
CA LEU A 153 -18.52 -19.87 0.71
C LEU A 153 -18.70 -18.67 -0.25
N ALA A 154 -17.69 -17.81 -0.37
CA ALA A 154 -17.70 -16.66 -1.29
C ALA A 154 -17.26 -17.03 -2.73
N GLY A 155 -16.82 -18.26 -2.96
CA GLY A 155 -16.50 -18.79 -4.29
C GLY A 155 -15.41 -18.00 -5.01
N TYR A 156 -15.60 -17.75 -6.30
CA TYR A 156 -14.65 -17.02 -7.15
C TYR A 156 -14.43 -15.55 -6.74
N LYS A 157 -15.27 -14.96 -5.88
CA LYS A 157 -15.02 -13.61 -5.35
C LYS A 157 -13.68 -13.52 -4.60
N CYS A 158 -13.20 -14.64 -4.04
CA CYS A 158 -11.92 -14.69 -3.35
C CYS A 158 -10.71 -14.59 -4.28
N MET A 159 -10.90 -14.84 -5.59
CA MET A 159 -9.80 -14.69 -6.56
C MET A 159 -9.35 -13.24 -6.73
N THR A 160 -10.19 -12.27 -6.36
CA THR A 160 -9.81 -10.85 -6.43
C THR A 160 -8.63 -10.51 -5.51
N PHE A 161 -8.42 -11.26 -4.42
CA PHE A 161 -7.25 -11.11 -3.55
C PHE A 161 -5.97 -11.74 -4.09
N CYS A 162 -6.08 -12.57 -5.12
CA CYS A 162 -4.96 -13.22 -5.78
C CYS A 162 -4.42 -12.40 -6.94
N ASP A 163 -5.24 -11.51 -7.50
CA ASP A 163 -4.80 -10.53 -8.49
C ASP A 163 -4.48 -9.21 -7.78
N GLN A 164 -3.20 -8.95 -7.53
CA GLN A 164 -2.76 -7.75 -6.84
C GLN A 164 -2.06 -6.77 -7.78
N ARG A 165 -2.31 -6.86 -9.09
CA ARG A 165 -1.77 -5.89 -10.06
C ARG A 165 -2.27 -4.47 -9.73
N PRO A 166 -1.43 -3.44 -9.92
CA PRO A 166 -1.84 -2.05 -9.74
C PRO A 166 -3.14 -1.75 -10.51
N GLY A 167 -4.06 -1.02 -9.87
CA GLY A 167 -5.37 -0.68 -10.44
C GLY A 167 -6.52 -1.59 -9.99
N ASN A 168 -6.25 -2.75 -9.40
CA ASN A 168 -7.27 -3.60 -8.79
C ASN A 168 -7.24 -3.50 -7.26
N VAL A 169 -7.76 -2.39 -6.70
CA VAL A 169 -7.84 -2.20 -5.25
C VAL A 169 -9.08 -2.92 -4.71
N THR A 170 -8.87 -4.03 -4.01
CA THR A 170 -9.95 -4.70 -3.29
C THR A 170 -10.22 -4.01 -1.97
N GLN A 171 -11.48 -3.61 -1.75
CA GLN A 171 -11.92 -3.19 -0.44
C GLN A 171 -12.08 -4.43 0.43
N LEU A 172 -11.30 -4.52 1.50
CA LEU A 172 -11.34 -5.64 2.44
C LEU A 172 -12.49 -5.42 3.43
N ASP A 173 -13.72 -5.54 2.93
CA ASP A 173 -14.96 -5.42 3.70
C ASP A 173 -15.45 -6.78 4.25
N PHE A 174 -16.60 -6.76 4.95
CA PHE A 174 -17.14 -7.94 5.61
C PHE A 174 -17.58 -9.07 4.66
N THR A 175 -17.90 -8.74 3.40
CA THR A 175 -18.34 -9.68 2.37
C THR A 175 -17.25 -10.71 2.05
N TYR A 176 -16.00 -10.37 2.36
CA TYR A 176 -14.83 -11.17 2.07
C TYR A 176 -14.31 -11.98 3.25
N LEU A 177 -14.96 -11.96 4.42
CA LEU A 177 -14.53 -12.74 5.59
C LEU A 177 -14.38 -14.24 5.26
N ALA A 178 -15.29 -14.79 4.46
CA ALA A 178 -15.24 -16.19 4.03
C ALA A 178 -13.98 -16.50 3.18
N CYS A 179 -13.41 -15.51 2.50
CA CYS A 179 -12.16 -15.69 1.76
C CYS A 179 -10.96 -15.92 2.68
N TYR A 180 -10.99 -15.38 3.90
CA TYR A 180 -9.90 -15.54 4.85
C TYR A 180 -9.76 -16.97 5.39
N ASP A 181 -10.75 -17.84 5.19
CA ASP A 181 -10.62 -19.28 5.51
C ASP A 181 -9.55 -19.96 4.67
N ARG A 182 -9.20 -19.40 3.52
CA ARG A 182 -8.11 -19.85 2.64
C ARG A 182 -6.92 -18.89 2.64
N PHE A 183 -6.81 -18.01 3.63
CA PHE A 183 -5.77 -16.98 3.66
C PHE A 183 -4.34 -17.55 3.65
N GLU A 184 -4.09 -18.63 4.39
CA GLU A 184 -2.77 -19.28 4.40
C GLU A 184 -2.42 -19.88 3.04
N ASN A 185 -3.41 -20.44 2.32
CA ASN A 185 -3.23 -20.96 0.96
C ASN A 185 -2.88 -19.83 -0.02
N MET A 186 -3.48 -18.65 0.16
CA MET A 186 -3.18 -17.47 -0.67
C MET A 186 -1.75 -16.97 -0.41
N LYS A 187 -1.38 -16.81 0.87
CA LYS A 187 -0.01 -16.43 1.26
C LYS A 187 1.05 -17.42 0.78
N ALA A 188 0.76 -18.73 0.81
CA ALA A 188 1.69 -19.73 0.32
C ALA A 188 2.04 -19.51 -1.16
N CYS A 189 1.06 -19.14 -1.99
CA CYS A 189 1.31 -18.78 -3.39
C CYS A 189 2.22 -17.56 -3.52
N PHE A 190 2.00 -16.54 -2.71
CA PHE A 190 2.83 -15.33 -2.72
C PHE A 190 4.28 -15.63 -2.33
N TRP A 191 4.46 -16.39 -1.25
CA TRP A 191 5.78 -16.82 -0.78
C TRP A 191 6.54 -17.65 -1.81
N GLN A 192 5.87 -18.64 -2.41
CA GLN A 192 6.47 -19.53 -3.40
C GLN A 192 7.01 -18.76 -4.60
N LYS A 193 6.23 -17.81 -5.12
CA LYS A 193 6.65 -16.99 -6.26
C LYS A 193 7.90 -16.16 -5.91
N LEU A 194 7.97 -15.61 -4.70
CA LEU A 194 9.15 -14.85 -4.27
C LEU A 194 10.37 -15.71 -3.99
N SER A 195 10.18 -16.96 -3.57
CA SER A 195 11.26 -17.90 -3.30
C SER A 195 11.84 -18.52 -4.58
N GLN A 196 11.09 -18.46 -5.68
CA GLN A 196 11.44 -19.11 -6.95
C GLN A 196 12.09 -18.17 -7.96
N GLU A 197 12.16 -16.86 -7.70
CA GLU A 197 12.78 -15.92 -8.64
C GLU A 197 14.27 -15.85 -8.32
N PRO A 198 15.16 -16.45 -9.14
CA PRO A 198 16.54 -16.01 -9.15
C PRO A 198 16.56 -14.58 -9.71
N GLU A 199 17.49 -13.75 -9.22
CA GLU A 199 17.73 -12.39 -9.69
C GLU A 199 17.57 -12.30 -11.23
N PRO A 200 16.79 -11.37 -11.77
CA PRO A 200 16.79 -11.14 -13.21
C PRO A 200 18.21 -10.69 -13.58
N ASP A 201 18.93 -11.55 -14.28
CA ASP A 201 20.20 -11.23 -14.91
C ASP A 201 19.93 -10.06 -15.85
N VAL A 202 20.37 -8.86 -15.45
CA VAL A 202 20.23 -7.66 -16.26
C VAL A 202 21.26 -7.79 -17.37
N SER A 203 20.91 -8.48 -18.46
CA SER A 203 21.66 -8.39 -19.71
C SER A 203 21.45 -6.98 -20.25
N PHE A 204 22.36 -6.08 -19.89
CA PHE A 204 22.53 -4.83 -20.61
C PHE A 204 23.00 -5.22 -22.01
N SER A 205 22.13 -5.08 -23.00
CA SER A 205 22.56 -5.09 -24.39
C SER A 205 23.61 -4.00 -24.52
N GLU A 206 24.86 -4.38 -24.79
CA GLU A 206 25.88 -3.45 -25.22
C GLU A 206 25.39 -2.83 -26.53
N ASP A 207 24.79 -1.64 -26.44
CA ASP A 207 24.54 -0.82 -27.62
C ASP A 207 25.91 -0.50 -28.21
N GLY A 208 26.20 -1.15 -29.34
CA GLY A 208 27.44 -1.02 -30.08
C GLY A 208 27.70 0.44 -30.44
N VAL A 209 28.75 1.00 -29.85
CA VAL A 209 29.33 2.26 -30.32
C VAL A 209 30.10 1.91 -31.59
N SER A 210 29.51 2.26 -32.72
CA SER A 210 30.20 2.27 -34.01
C SER A 210 31.38 3.22 -33.92
N GLU A 211 32.59 2.68 -34.08
CA GLU A 211 33.79 3.41 -34.43
C GLU A 211 33.51 4.26 -35.67
N ASP A 212 33.62 5.58 -35.53
CA ASP A 212 33.72 6.45 -36.70
C ASP A 212 35.10 7.14 -36.68
N SER A 213 35.98 6.54 -37.49
CA SER A 213 36.88 7.17 -38.45
C SER A 213 37.54 8.50 -38.06
N LEU A 214 38.84 8.39 -37.76
CA LEU A 214 39.83 9.48 -37.80
C LEU A 214 39.71 10.31 -39.08
N MET A 215 39.84 11.63 -38.95
CA MET A 215 40.76 12.41 -39.81
C MET A 215 41.43 13.50 -38.96
N GLU A 216 42.77 13.42 -38.88
CA GLU A 216 43.66 14.48 -38.42
C GLU A 216 43.58 15.68 -39.36
N GLU A 217 43.46 16.89 -38.80
CA GLU A 217 43.90 18.14 -39.42
C GLU A 217 44.53 19.01 -38.33
N GLU A 218 45.72 19.54 -38.64
CA GLU A 218 46.69 20.12 -37.72
C GLU A 218 46.52 21.67 -37.59
N ASN A 219 46.59 22.17 -36.34
CA ASN A 219 47.03 23.52 -35.89
C ASN A 219 46.04 24.73 -35.95
N PRO A 220 46.21 25.83 -35.15
CA PRO A 220 46.96 26.03 -33.89
C PRO A 220 46.12 26.51 -32.68
N ARG A 221 46.73 26.33 -31.50
CA ARG A 221 46.34 26.90 -30.19
C ARG A 221 45.95 28.38 -30.22
N MET A 222 44.78 28.70 -29.66
CA MET A 222 44.57 29.95 -28.93
C MET A 222 44.28 29.66 -27.45
N ASN A 223 45.17 30.15 -26.59
CA ASN A 223 45.01 30.15 -25.14
C ASN A 223 43.92 31.17 -24.76
N LEU A 224 42.83 30.71 -24.14
CA LEU A 224 41.96 31.59 -23.37
C LEU A 224 42.12 31.31 -21.87
N ARG A 225 42.82 32.22 -21.20
CA ARG A 225 42.85 32.35 -19.74
C ARG A 225 41.49 32.90 -19.28
N LEU A 226 40.79 32.21 -18.39
CA LEU A 226 39.76 32.81 -17.55
C LEU A 226 40.06 32.51 -16.08
N GLY A 227 40.13 33.57 -15.27
CA GLY A 227 40.72 33.58 -13.94
C GLY A 227 39.88 32.87 -12.88
N GLY A 228 40.56 32.07 -12.06
CA GLY A 228 40.03 31.57 -10.80
C GLY A 228 40.04 32.66 -9.73
N SER A 229 38.86 33.00 -9.24
CA SER A 229 38.70 33.82 -8.02
C SER A 229 38.63 32.89 -6.81
N SER A 230 39.78 32.58 -6.21
CA SER A 230 39.85 31.89 -4.91
C SER A 230 39.37 32.82 -3.79
N ARG A 231 38.26 32.49 -3.14
CA ARG A 231 37.86 33.08 -1.85
C ARG A 231 38.45 32.23 -0.72
N THR A 232 39.39 32.80 0.01
CA THR A 232 39.95 32.29 1.27
C THR A 232 38.93 32.43 2.39
N PHE A 233 38.61 31.33 3.09
CA PHE A 233 37.87 31.35 4.35
C PHE A 233 38.88 31.49 5.50
N GLN A 234 38.83 32.60 6.23
CA GLN A 234 39.51 32.74 7.52
C GLN A 234 38.67 32.07 8.62
N ALA A 235 39.28 31.12 9.33
CA ALA A 235 38.75 30.56 10.55
C ALA A 235 38.91 31.56 11.71
N LYS A 236 37.82 31.83 12.43
CA LYS A 236 37.79 32.69 13.61
C LYS A 236 37.87 31.79 14.85
N THR A 237 39.00 31.83 15.54
CA THR A 237 39.16 31.26 16.88
C THR A 237 38.43 32.15 17.89
N PHE A 238 37.60 31.55 18.74
CA PHE A 238 37.02 32.19 19.91
C PHE A 238 37.84 31.78 21.14
N ASN A 239 38.16 32.77 21.96
CA ASN A 239 38.91 32.69 23.21
C ASN A 239 37.95 32.59 24.39
#